data_AF-A0A2N2KWT5-F1
#
_entry.id   AF-A0A2N2KWT5-F1
#
_cell.length_a   1.000
_cell.length_b   1.000
_cell.length_c   1.000
_cell.angle_alpha   90.00
_cell.angle_beta   90.00
_cell.angle_gamma   90.00
#
_symmetry.space_group_name_H-M   'P 1'
#
loop_
_entity.id
_entity.type
_entity.pdbx_description
1 polymer ?
#
loop_
_entity_poly.entity_id
_entity_poly.type
_entity_poly.pdbx_seq_one_letter_code
_entity_poly.pdbx_strand_id
1 'polypeptide(L)'
;MSVTEYDVIILGAGVAGLTAGAFMASRGLQVALVTAGEPTACLSTGCIDVCSGDHSPLAGIKLLPEEHPYHLVPENTIRESLNNFITAMQEMGIPYSGTLAENRLVLSALGTFKTSCLVPSTMKAVPQDNGDSIHIISFAGLKDFYPGYIISRRPNTEFSVYDAGVASTMGIAAHFEKDDFLQYFISWLKRQNITADRIAFPAVLGLESADRIVRTMALRLGKPVFEIPTIPPSMPGRRLFNALKDYFRKKGGTIYWG
;
A
#
# COMPACT_ATOMS: atom_id res chain seq x y z
N MET A 1 11.61 -11.59 -41.33
CA MET A 1 11.26 -11.29 -39.91
C MET A 1 10.57 -9.94 -39.91
N SER A 2 9.39 -9.82 -39.30
CA SER A 2 8.75 -8.52 -39.07
C SER A 2 9.40 -7.87 -37.85
N VAL A 3 9.96 -6.68 -38.02
CA VAL A 3 10.47 -5.87 -36.91
C VAL A 3 9.29 -5.07 -36.35
N THR A 4 9.15 -5.06 -35.02
CA THR A 4 8.20 -4.17 -34.35
C THR A 4 9.00 -2.97 -33.83
N GLU A 5 8.60 -1.77 -34.22
CA GLU A 5 9.26 -0.51 -33.83
C GLU A 5 8.52 0.13 -32.65
N TYR A 6 9.28 0.80 -31.79
CA TYR A 6 8.79 1.55 -30.63
C TYR A 6 9.63 2.82 -30.49
N ASP A 7 9.02 3.91 -30.05
CA ASP A 7 9.74 5.16 -29.73
C ASP A 7 10.66 4.97 -28.51
N VAL A 8 10.21 4.16 -27.55
CA VAL A 8 10.92 3.91 -26.29
C VAL A 8 10.82 2.45 -25.88
N ILE A 9 11.96 1.88 -25.48
CA ILE A 9 12.04 0.55 -24.87
C ILE A 9 12.56 0.71 -23.43
N ILE A 10 11.78 0.24 -22.45
CA ILE A 10 12.12 0.21 -21.03
C ILE A 10 12.49 -1.22 -20.64
N LEU A 11 13.62 -1.38 -19.96
CA LEU A 11 14.05 -2.67 -19.42
C LEU A 11 13.76 -2.73 -17.92
N GLY A 12 12.79 -3.58 -17.54
CA GLY A 12 12.43 -3.88 -16.15
C GLY A 12 11.07 -3.30 -15.70
N ALA A 13 10.21 -4.17 -15.16
CA ALA A 13 8.89 -3.80 -14.63
C ALA A 13 8.92 -3.32 -13.16
N GLY A 14 9.97 -2.60 -12.77
CA GLY A 14 10.02 -1.93 -11.47
C GLY A 14 9.09 -0.72 -11.41
N VAL A 15 8.92 -0.13 -10.22
CA VAL A 15 8.11 1.09 -10.02
C VAL A 15 8.58 2.22 -10.94
N ALA A 16 9.90 2.41 -11.07
CA ALA A 16 10.48 3.42 -11.95
C ALA A 16 10.12 3.19 -13.43
N GLY A 17 10.32 1.95 -13.93
CA GLY A 17 10.03 1.60 -15.33
C GLY A 17 8.55 1.74 -15.68
N LEU A 18 7.66 1.26 -14.81
CA LEU A 18 6.22 1.37 -15.01
C LEU A 18 5.74 2.83 -14.95
N THR A 19 6.26 3.63 -14.02
CA THR A 19 5.87 5.03 -13.88
C THR A 19 6.38 5.87 -15.05
N ALA A 20 7.66 5.72 -15.41
CA ALA A 20 8.25 6.41 -16.56
C ALA A 20 7.56 6.00 -17.87
N GLY A 21 7.30 4.69 -18.04
CA GLY A 21 6.59 4.17 -19.21
C GLY A 21 5.18 4.72 -19.31
N ALA A 22 4.42 4.76 -18.22
CA ALA A 22 3.07 5.32 -18.22
C ALA A 22 3.07 6.81 -18.52
N PHE A 23 4.04 7.55 -17.99
CA PHE A 23 4.22 8.97 -18.31
C PHE A 23 4.50 9.19 -19.79
N MET A 24 5.46 8.46 -20.38
CA MET A 24 5.80 8.58 -21.80
C MET A 24 4.66 8.14 -22.72
N ALA A 25 3.98 7.02 -22.40
CA ALA A 25 2.83 6.56 -23.15
C ALA A 25 1.67 7.56 -23.10
N SER A 26 1.45 8.22 -21.96
CA SER A 26 0.44 9.29 -21.83
C SER A 26 0.73 10.53 -22.68
N ARG A 27 1.96 10.67 -23.18
CA ARG A 27 2.39 11.73 -24.12
C ARG A 27 2.28 11.29 -25.59
N GLY A 28 1.74 10.10 -25.86
CA GLY A 28 1.52 9.58 -27.21
C GLY A 28 2.69 8.80 -27.79
N LEU A 29 3.75 8.53 -27.02
CA LEU A 29 4.86 7.69 -27.47
C LEU A 29 4.48 6.22 -27.47
N GLN A 30 4.93 5.46 -28.47
CA GLN A 30 4.87 4.01 -28.49
C GLN A 30 5.93 3.45 -27.54
N VAL A 31 5.49 2.95 -26.38
CA VAL A 31 6.39 2.44 -25.34
C VAL A 31 6.26 0.93 -25.18
N ALA A 32 7.38 0.22 -25.34
CA ALA A 32 7.52 -1.17 -24.93
C ALA A 32 8.23 -1.26 -23.58
N LEU A 33 7.74 -2.13 -22.70
CA LEU A 33 8.45 -2.53 -21.49
C LEU A 33 8.77 -4.01 -21.58
N VAL A 34 10.05 -4.36 -21.45
CA VAL A 34 10.54 -5.74 -21.47
C VAL A 34 11.04 -6.09 -20.08
N THR A 35 10.61 -7.22 -19.54
CA THR A 35 11.00 -7.66 -18.19
C THR A 35 11.06 -9.17 -18.10
N ALA A 36 11.86 -9.67 -17.16
CA ALA A 36 11.88 -11.06 -16.74
C ALA A 36 11.76 -11.16 -15.22
N GLY A 37 11.14 -12.23 -14.72
CA GLY A 37 10.98 -12.49 -13.29
C GLY A 37 9.91 -11.66 -12.58
N GLU A 38 9.75 -11.91 -11.27
CA GLU A 38 8.76 -11.20 -10.45
C GLU A 38 9.30 -9.85 -9.93
N PRO A 39 8.48 -8.80 -9.94
CA PRO A 39 8.87 -7.46 -9.51
C PRO A 39 9.00 -7.36 -7.98
N THR A 40 10.05 -6.68 -7.52
CA THR A 40 10.33 -6.47 -6.09
C THR A 40 9.28 -5.60 -5.38
N ALA A 41 8.49 -4.82 -6.13
CA ALA A 41 7.40 -4.01 -5.58
C ALA A 41 6.38 -4.86 -4.78
N CYS A 42 6.16 -6.11 -5.19
CA CYS A 42 5.30 -7.08 -4.49
C CYS A 42 5.79 -7.43 -3.07
N LEU A 43 7.05 -7.14 -2.75
CA LEU A 43 7.66 -7.36 -1.44
C LEU A 43 7.65 -6.10 -0.56
N SER A 44 7.08 -4.99 -1.04
CA SER A 44 7.05 -3.72 -0.31
C SER A 44 5.84 -3.61 0.62
N THR A 45 5.87 -2.61 1.50
CA THR A 45 4.71 -2.19 2.31
C THR A 45 3.63 -1.48 1.47
N GLY A 46 3.85 -1.28 0.18
CA GLY A 46 3.00 -0.46 -0.69
C GLY A 46 3.08 1.04 -0.39
N CYS A 47 3.86 1.48 0.60
CA CYS A 47 4.05 2.89 0.91
C CYS A 47 5.12 3.54 0.02
N ILE A 48 5.03 4.85 -0.19
CA ILE A 48 6.01 5.65 -0.93
C ILE A 48 6.77 6.53 0.07
N ASP A 49 8.01 6.18 0.33
CA ASP A 49 8.89 6.88 1.26
C ASP A 49 9.63 8.01 0.53
N VAL A 50 9.59 9.22 1.09
CA VAL A 50 10.32 10.39 0.57
C VAL A 50 11.04 11.03 1.74
N CYS A 51 12.37 10.93 1.72
CA CYS A 51 13.25 11.41 2.80
C CYS A 51 12.67 11.15 4.21
N SER A 52 12.34 9.89 4.50
CA SER A 52 11.51 9.49 5.65
C SER A 52 12.17 9.68 7.03
N GLY A 53 13.45 10.08 7.09
CA GLY A 53 14.14 10.38 8.35
C GLY A 53 13.68 11.67 9.03
N ASP A 54 13.07 12.59 8.29
CA ASP A 54 12.54 13.85 8.80
C ASP A 54 11.00 13.83 8.83
N HIS A 55 10.37 14.64 9.68
CA HIS A 55 8.92 14.81 9.66
C HIS A 55 8.46 15.53 8.38
N SER A 56 9.23 16.47 7.85
CA SER A 56 8.95 17.13 6.57
C SER A 56 9.92 16.62 5.49
N PRO A 57 9.44 15.87 4.47
CA PRO A 57 10.28 15.37 3.39
C PRO A 57 11.17 16.44 2.74
N LEU A 58 10.61 17.63 2.48
CA LEU A 58 11.31 18.71 1.79
C LEU A 58 12.35 19.40 2.67
N ALA A 59 12.07 19.54 3.97
CA ALA A 59 13.08 20.02 4.92
C ALA A 59 14.22 19.01 5.03
N GLY A 60 13.88 17.72 5.14
CA GLY A 60 14.85 16.63 5.19
C GLY A 60 15.77 16.61 3.96
N ILE A 61 15.23 16.80 2.75
CA ILE A 61 16.02 16.85 1.51
C ILE A 61 17.08 17.96 1.56
N LYS A 62 16.75 19.13 2.12
CA LYS A 62 17.69 20.26 2.24
C LYS A 62 18.87 19.97 3.18
N LEU A 63 18.72 19.00 4.09
CA LEU A 63 19.76 18.58 5.04
C LEU A 63 20.65 17.44 4.49
N LEU A 64 20.33 16.90 3.32
CA LEU A 64 21.15 15.86 2.69
C LEU A 64 22.43 16.45 2.09
N PRO A 65 23.53 15.65 2.00
CA PRO A 65 24.75 16.06 1.31
C PRO A 65 24.47 16.62 -0.08
N GLU A 66 25.25 17.61 -0.54
CA GLU A 66 25.01 18.31 -1.81
C GLU A 66 25.00 17.36 -3.03
N GLU A 67 25.78 16.28 -2.97
CA GLU A 67 25.87 15.25 -4.01
C GLU A 67 24.70 14.25 -3.98
N HIS A 68 23.79 14.36 -3.00
CA HIS A 68 22.68 13.42 -2.86
C HIS A 68 21.72 13.51 -4.07
N PRO A 69 21.24 12.38 -4.64
CA PRO A 69 20.39 12.38 -5.84
C PRO A 69 19.11 13.23 -5.79
N TYR A 70 18.60 13.54 -4.59
CA TYR A 70 17.46 14.45 -4.43
C TYR A 70 17.76 15.88 -4.89
N HIS A 71 19.03 16.33 -4.81
CA HIS A 71 19.43 17.66 -5.30
C HIS A 71 19.53 17.73 -6.83
N LEU A 72 19.48 16.59 -7.53
CA LEU A 72 19.44 16.54 -9.00
C LEU A 72 18.03 16.80 -9.55
N VAL A 73 17.01 16.81 -8.70
CA VAL A 73 15.60 16.93 -9.10
C VAL A 73 15.00 18.17 -8.44
N PRO A 74 14.49 19.16 -9.22
CA PRO A 74 13.83 20.32 -8.65
C PRO A 74 12.65 19.95 -7.75
N GLU A 75 12.45 20.70 -6.66
CA GLU A 75 11.36 20.45 -5.70
C GLU A 75 9.98 20.34 -6.39
N ASN A 76 9.70 21.23 -7.35
CA ASN A 76 8.44 21.22 -8.11
C ASN A 76 8.24 19.91 -8.86
N THR A 77 9.29 19.33 -9.43
CA THR A 77 9.24 18.04 -10.12
C THR A 77 8.91 16.90 -9.15
N ILE A 78 9.46 16.92 -7.94
CA ILE A 78 9.14 15.92 -6.89
C ILE A 78 7.64 16.02 -6.53
N ARG A 79 7.15 17.24 -6.34
CA ARG A 79 5.75 17.51 -6.00
C ARG A 79 4.79 17.06 -7.08
N GLU A 80 5.06 17.43 -8.32
CA GLU A 80 4.25 17.02 -9.48
C GLU A 80 4.27 15.51 -9.66
N SER A 81 5.42 14.86 -9.49
CA SER A 81 5.54 13.40 -9.62
C SER A 81 4.67 12.66 -8.61
N LEU A 82 4.63 13.12 -7.35
CA LEU A 82 3.79 12.50 -6.32
C LEU A 82 2.29 12.77 -6.55
N ASN A 83 1.92 13.97 -7.00
CA ASN A 83 0.53 14.27 -7.37
C ASN A 83 0.06 13.43 -8.57
N ASN A 84 0.92 13.24 -9.57
CA ASN A 84 0.66 12.36 -10.70
C ASN A 84 0.50 10.91 -10.26
N PHE A 85 1.34 10.43 -9.33
CA PHE A 85 1.21 9.11 -8.73
C PHE A 85 -0.12 8.94 -7.99
N ILE A 86 -0.50 9.88 -7.12
CA ILE A 86 -1.78 9.84 -6.39
C ILE A 86 -2.95 9.78 -7.37
N THR A 87 -2.92 10.60 -8.42
CA THR A 87 -3.96 10.64 -9.46
C THR A 87 -4.05 9.32 -10.22
N ALA A 88 -2.90 8.74 -10.61
CA ALA A 88 -2.83 7.45 -11.28
C ALA A 88 -3.40 6.33 -10.41
N MET A 89 -3.02 6.28 -9.13
CA MET A 89 -3.49 5.24 -8.21
C MET A 89 -4.98 5.40 -7.87
N GLN A 90 -5.48 6.64 -7.79
CA GLN A 90 -6.91 6.93 -7.67
C GLN A 90 -7.70 6.43 -8.90
N GLU A 91 -7.18 6.65 -10.11
CA GLU A 91 -7.77 6.13 -11.36
C GLU A 91 -7.83 4.60 -11.41
N MET A 92 -6.91 3.93 -10.72
CA MET A 92 -6.84 2.47 -10.63
C MET A 92 -7.56 1.89 -9.41
N GLY A 93 -8.27 2.72 -8.63
CA GLY A 93 -9.08 2.26 -7.49
C GLY A 93 -8.28 1.93 -6.22
N ILE A 94 -6.99 2.28 -6.15
CA ILE A 94 -6.15 2.11 -4.96
C ILE A 94 -5.64 3.45 -4.42
N PRO A 95 -6.52 4.31 -3.91
CA PRO A 95 -6.14 5.68 -3.54
C PRO A 95 -5.05 5.73 -2.48
N TYR A 96 -4.20 6.75 -2.57
CA TYR A 96 -3.14 7.04 -1.61
C TYR A 96 -3.48 8.29 -0.79
N SER A 97 -2.91 8.38 0.40
CA SER A 97 -3.03 9.52 1.31
C SER A 97 -1.66 9.98 1.79
N GLY A 98 -1.50 11.29 1.93
CA GLY A 98 -0.24 11.92 2.34
C GLY A 98 0.13 13.08 1.42
N THR A 99 1.15 13.84 1.83
CA THR A 99 1.66 14.98 1.05
C THR A 99 3.17 15.13 1.29
N LEU A 100 3.84 15.94 0.48
CA LEU A 100 5.25 16.33 0.73
C LEU A 100 5.45 17.23 1.94
N ALA A 101 4.38 17.73 2.57
CA ALA A 101 4.50 18.60 3.72
C ALA A 101 4.88 17.81 4.98
N GLU A 102 4.32 16.61 5.13
CA GLU A 102 4.45 15.78 6.34
C GLU A 102 4.55 14.28 6.00
N ASN A 103 5.57 13.64 6.55
CA ASN A 103 5.65 12.20 6.71
C ASN A 103 4.71 11.76 7.84
N ARG A 104 4.10 10.60 7.63
CA ARG A 104 3.08 10.01 8.51
C ARG A 104 3.56 8.69 9.07
N LEU A 105 3.05 8.32 10.24
CA LEU A 105 3.37 7.03 10.84
C LEU A 105 2.63 5.90 10.14
N VAL A 106 3.30 4.75 10.03
CA VAL A 106 2.77 3.45 9.61
C VAL A 106 3.18 2.42 10.65
N LEU A 107 2.19 1.76 11.25
CA LEU A 107 2.43 0.71 12.24
C LEU A 107 2.93 -0.54 11.51
N SER A 108 4.01 -1.14 11.99
CA SER A 108 4.54 -2.41 11.47
C SER A 108 4.00 -3.60 12.23
N ALA A 109 4.07 -4.79 11.63
CA ALA A 109 3.75 -6.06 12.30
C ALA A 109 4.61 -6.35 13.55
N LEU A 110 5.73 -5.64 13.72
CA LEU A 110 6.61 -5.74 14.90
C LEU A 110 6.21 -4.79 16.04
N GLY A 111 5.15 -3.99 15.88
CA GLY A 111 4.66 -3.05 16.89
C GLY A 111 5.39 -1.71 16.93
N THR A 112 6.33 -1.47 16.02
CA THR A 112 7.00 -0.16 15.85
C THR A 112 6.36 0.65 14.75
N PHE A 113 6.52 1.98 14.82
CA PHE A 113 6.19 2.85 13.69
C PHE A 113 7.40 3.02 12.76
N LYS A 114 7.12 3.03 11.46
CA LYS A 114 7.98 3.69 10.47
C LYS A 114 7.28 4.96 9.98
N THR A 115 8.03 5.83 9.34
CA THR A 115 7.53 7.02 8.64
C THR A 115 7.39 6.74 7.14
N SER A 116 6.44 7.41 6.48
CA SER A 116 6.25 7.37 5.04
C SER A 116 5.58 8.65 4.54
N CYS A 117 5.82 9.03 3.28
CA CYS A 117 5.23 10.24 2.71
C CYS A 117 3.82 9.95 2.18
N LEU A 118 3.67 8.91 1.36
CA LEU A 118 2.36 8.46 0.87
C LEU A 118 2.09 7.03 1.33
N VAL A 119 0.88 6.81 1.85
CA VAL A 119 0.41 5.50 2.29
C VAL A 119 -0.85 5.11 1.53
N PRO A 120 -1.09 3.82 1.26
CA PRO A 120 -2.38 3.36 0.78
C PRO A 120 -3.50 3.86 1.70
N SER A 121 -4.68 4.20 1.16
CA SER A 121 -5.82 4.67 1.95
C SER A 121 -6.21 3.68 3.05
N THR A 122 -5.97 2.39 2.83
CA THR A 122 -6.21 1.31 3.80
C THR A 122 -5.35 1.43 5.05
N MET A 123 -4.23 2.16 5.01
CA MET A 123 -3.36 2.41 6.17
C MET A 123 -3.57 3.79 6.79
N LYS A 124 -4.36 4.67 6.14
CA LYS A 124 -4.52 6.09 6.52
C LYS A 124 -4.96 6.29 7.97
N ALA A 125 -5.83 5.40 8.45
CA ALA A 125 -6.43 5.52 9.77
C ALA A 125 -5.54 4.98 10.90
N VAL A 126 -4.28 4.65 10.66
CA VAL A 126 -3.32 4.32 11.72
C VAL A 126 -3.12 5.49 12.70
N PRO A 127 -2.99 5.24 14.02
CA PRO A 127 -2.63 6.27 14.99
C PRO A 127 -1.34 7.00 14.59
N GLN A 128 -1.31 8.31 14.80
CA GLN A 128 -0.11 9.14 14.56
C GLN A 128 0.72 9.35 15.84
N ASP A 129 0.35 8.65 16.92
CA ASP A 129 1.07 8.59 18.18
C ASP A 129 0.72 7.28 18.95
N ASN A 130 1.07 7.23 20.24
CA ASN A 130 0.80 6.11 21.12
C ASN A 130 -0.48 6.26 21.97
N GLY A 131 -1.25 7.33 21.78
CA GLY A 131 -2.43 7.65 22.60
C GLY A 131 -3.64 6.79 22.28
N ASP A 132 -3.92 6.55 21.00
CA ASP A 132 -5.10 5.79 20.58
C ASP A 132 -4.99 4.30 20.95
N SER A 133 -6.08 3.77 21.49
CA SER A 133 -6.27 2.33 21.71
C SER A 133 -6.58 1.59 20.42
N ILE A 134 -6.05 0.37 20.26
CA ILE A 134 -6.19 -0.42 19.03
C ILE A 134 -6.75 -1.80 19.36
N HIS A 135 -7.71 -2.27 18.57
CA HIS A 135 -8.13 -3.67 18.58
C HIS A 135 -7.66 -4.36 17.30
N ILE A 136 -6.77 -5.35 17.43
CA ILE A 136 -6.24 -6.11 16.30
C ILE A 136 -7.14 -7.31 16.02
N ILE A 137 -7.54 -7.48 14.77
CA ILE A 137 -8.22 -8.69 14.31
C ILE A 137 -7.21 -9.53 13.52
N SER A 138 -6.79 -10.64 14.11
CA SER A 138 -5.94 -11.62 13.46
C SER A 138 -6.76 -12.80 12.93
N PHE A 139 -6.10 -13.70 12.21
CA PHE A 139 -6.73 -14.86 11.58
C PHE A 139 -6.09 -16.16 12.05
N ALA A 140 -6.91 -17.18 12.27
CA ALA A 140 -6.46 -18.50 12.71
C ALA A 140 -5.47 -19.09 11.70
N GLY A 141 -4.31 -19.55 12.18
CA GLY A 141 -3.27 -20.17 11.36
C GLY A 141 -2.41 -19.22 10.53
N LEU A 142 -2.65 -17.90 10.56
CA LEU A 142 -1.82 -16.92 9.84
C LEU A 142 -0.42 -16.82 10.48
N LYS A 143 0.61 -17.24 9.74
CA LYS A 143 1.99 -17.37 10.25
C LYS A 143 2.83 -16.10 10.16
N ASP A 144 2.43 -15.13 9.36
CA ASP A 144 3.26 -13.96 9.05
C ASP A 144 2.83 -12.70 9.82
N PHE A 145 1.96 -12.87 10.81
CA PHE A 145 1.42 -11.78 11.62
C PHE A 145 1.07 -12.25 13.03
N TYR A 146 1.79 -11.74 14.03
CA TYR A 146 1.60 -12.10 15.44
C TYR A 146 1.23 -10.86 16.26
N PRO A 147 -0.04 -10.72 16.69
CA PRO A 147 -0.50 -9.56 17.47
C PRO A 147 0.33 -9.31 18.74
N GLY A 148 0.91 -10.36 19.34
CA GLY A 148 1.74 -10.28 20.53
C GLY A 148 2.93 -9.32 20.38
N TYR A 149 3.55 -9.22 19.20
CA TYR A 149 4.63 -8.25 18.97
C TYR A 149 4.13 -6.82 19.08
N ILE A 150 2.93 -6.53 18.58
CA ILE A 150 2.33 -5.20 18.69
C ILE A 150 1.94 -4.89 20.14
N ILE A 151 1.27 -5.83 20.81
CA ILE A 151 0.82 -5.69 22.21
C ILE A 151 2.01 -5.44 23.15
N SER A 152 3.12 -6.17 22.97
CA SER A 152 4.33 -5.98 23.78
C SER A 152 4.94 -4.58 23.71
N ARG A 153 4.66 -3.81 22.65
CA ARG A 153 5.14 -2.43 22.46
C ARG A 153 4.05 -1.38 22.66
N ARG A 154 2.78 -1.80 22.67
CA ARG A 154 1.60 -0.94 22.78
C ARG A 154 0.60 -1.56 23.78
N PRO A 155 0.71 -1.24 25.09
CA PRO A 155 -0.11 -1.87 26.12
C PRO A 155 -1.61 -1.60 25.96
N ASN A 156 -2.00 -0.48 25.34
CA ASN A 156 -3.40 -0.17 25.01
C ASN A 156 -3.88 -0.87 23.73
N THR A 157 -3.52 -2.15 23.57
CA THR A 157 -3.87 -2.95 22.40
C THR A 157 -4.46 -4.29 22.83
N GLU A 158 -5.64 -4.58 22.32
CA GLU A 158 -6.30 -5.88 22.45
C GLU A 158 -6.33 -6.61 21.12
N PHE A 159 -6.66 -7.90 21.12
CA PHE A 159 -6.84 -8.64 19.88
C PHE A 159 -7.92 -9.71 19.97
N SER A 160 -8.49 -10.04 18.81
CA SER A 160 -9.35 -11.20 18.61
C SER A 160 -8.90 -11.98 17.38
N VAL A 161 -9.24 -13.27 17.34
CA VAL A 161 -8.87 -14.15 16.23
C VAL A 161 -10.14 -14.64 15.53
N TYR A 162 -10.17 -14.51 14.21
CA TYR A 162 -11.22 -15.05 13.36
C TYR A 162 -10.71 -16.24 12.55
N ASP A 163 -11.50 -17.31 12.44
CA ASP A 163 -11.18 -18.41 11.54
C ASP A 163 -11.77 -18.13 10.15
N ALA A 164 -10.89 -17.84 9.18
CA ALA A 164 -11.28 -17.61 7.79
C ALA A 164 -11.41 -18.90 6.98
N GLY A 165 -11.15 -20.08 7.56
CA GLY A 165 -11.09 -21.35 6.84
C GLY A 165 -9.84 -21.52 5.97
N VAL A 166 -8.94 -20.53 5.97
CA VAL A 166 -7.66 -20.50 5.24
C VAL A 166 -6.62 -19.72 6.05
N ALA A 167 -5.35 -20.12 5.92
CA ALA A 167 -4.25 -19.61 6.74
C ALA A 167 -3.27 -18.69 5.98
N SER A 168 -3.40 -18.54 4.66
CA SER A 168 -2.48 -17.71 3.87
C SER A 168 -3.01 -16.29 3.68
N THR A 169 -2.11 -15.29 3.72
CA THR A 169 -2.42 -13.87 3.46
C THR A 169 -3.25 -13.68 2.19
N MET A 170 -2.84 -14.34 1.10
CA MET A 170 -3.54 -14.27 -0.19
C MET A 170 -4.89 -15.01 -0.18
N GLY A 171 -4.99 -16.15 0.51
CA GLY A 171 -6.25 -16.89 0.63
C GLY A 171 -7.30 -16.11 1.41
N ILE A 172 -6.91 -15.49 2.53
CA ILE A 172 -7.77 -14.61 3.32
C ILE A 172 -8.19 -13.40 2.49
N ALA A 173 -7.25 -12.76 1.78
CA ALA A 173 -7.55 -11.65 0.88
C ALA A 173 -8.55 -12.02 -0.24
N ALA A 174 -8.41 -13.21 -0.81
CA ALA A 174 -9.36 -13.72 -1.80
C ALA A 174 -10.76 -13.96 -1.23
N HIS A 175 -10.89 -14.33 0.05
CA HIS A 175 -12.19 -14.47 0.70
C HIS A 175 -12.89 -13.12 0.88
N PHE A 176 -12.14 -12.07 1.22
CA PHE A 176 -12.69 -10.71 1.36
C PHE A 176 -13.24 -10.10 0.07
N GLU A 177 -12.89 -10.64 -1.11
CA GLU A 177 -13.53 -10.25 -2.38
C GLU A 177 -14.99 -10.74 -2.49
N LYS A 178 -15.38 -11.75 -1.70
CA LYS A 178 -16.75 -12.27 -1.69
C LYS A 178 -17.61 -11.46 -0.73
N ASP A 179 -18.64 -10.79 -1.24
CA ASP A 179 -19.50 -9.94 -0.43
C ASP A 179 -20.18 -10.71 0.72
N ASP A 180 -20.59 -11.95 0.52
CA ASP A 180 -21.16 -12.79 1.58
C ASP A 180 -20.17 -12.96 2.75
N PHE A 181 -18.92 -13.31 2.45
CA PHE A 181 -17.87 -13.45 3.47
C PHE A 181 -17.66 -12.13 4.22
N LEU A 182 -17.60 -11.00 3.51
CA LEU A 182 -17.47 -9.68 4.13
C LEU A 182 -18.65 -9.38 5.07
N GLN A 183 -19.90 -9.69 4.68
CA GLN A 183 -21.08 -9.47 5.53
C GLN A 183 -21.08 -10.38 6.77
N TYR A 184 -20.73 -11.65 6.62
CA TYR A 184 -20.59 -12.58 7.75
C TYR A 184 -19.50 -12.12 8.71
N PHE A 185 -18.35 -11.68 8.19
CA PHE A 185 -17.23 -11.20 8.99
C PHE A 185 -17.58 -9.91 9.75
N ILE A 186 -18.22 -8.93 9.10
CA ILE A 186 -18.71 -7.72 9.77
C ILE A 186 -19.72 -8.07 10.88
N SER A 187 -20.62 -9.02 10.63
CA SER A 187 -21.56 -9.49 11.65
C SER A 187 -20.85 -10.13 12.84
N TRP A 188 -19.79 -10.90 12.60
CA TRP A 188 -18.95 -11.45 13.66
C TRP A 188 -18.22 -10.36 14.44
N LEU A 189 -17.63 -9.37 13.76
CA LEU A 189 -16.94 -8.25 14.40
C LEU A 189 -17.84 -7.44 15.32
N LYS A 190 -19.09 -7.19 14.91
CA LYS A 190 -20.06 -6.47 15.76
C LYS A 190 -20.33 -7.18 17.08
N ARG A 191 -20.26 -8.51 17.12
CA ARG A 191 -20.45 -9.30 18.36
C ARG A 191 -19.25 -9.26 19.30
N GLN A 192 -18.09 -8.78 18.85
CA GLN A 192 -16.90 -8.66 19.70
C GLN A 192 -16.98 -7.47 20.66
N ASN A 193 -17.96 -6.57 20.53
CA ASN A 193 -18.15 -5.40 21.40
C ASN A 193 -16.86 -4.57 21.61
N ILE A 194 -16.09 -4.39 20.54
CA ILE A 194 -14.80 -3.69 20.57
C ILE A 194 -14.99 -2.25 21.06
N THR A 195 -14.33 -1.87 22.15
CA THR A 195 -14.37 -0.52 22.71
C THR A 195 -13.25 0.37 22.20
N ALA A 196 -12.14 -0.20 21.74
CA ALA A 196 -10.96 0.52 21.26
C ALA A 196 -11.28 1.58 20.19
N ASP A 197 -10.44 2.61 20.12
CA ASP A 197 -10.62 3.76 19.22
C ASP A 197 -10.55 3.36 17.76
N ARG A 198 -9.73 2.35 17.43
CA ARG A 198 -9.50 1.90 16.05
C ARG A 198 -9.40 0.39 15.95
N ILE A 199 -9.73 -0.15 14.78
CA ILE A 199 -9.64 -1.58 14.50
C ILE A 199 -8.58 -1.81 13.43
N ALA A 200 -7.59 -2.63 13.76
CA ALA A 200 -6.47 -2.95 12.89
C ALA A 200 -6.55 -4.38 12.36
N PHE A 201 -6.13 -4.58 11.12
CA PHE A 201 -6.06 -5.89 10.47
C PHE A 201 -4.65 -6.10 9.92
N PRO A 202 -4.13 -7.34 9.84
CA PRO A 202 -3.06 -7.60 8.87
C PRO A 202 -3.55 -7.17 7.48
N ALA A 203 -2.64 -6.78 6.60
CA ALA A 203 -3.00 -6.31 5.25
C ALA A 203 -3.50 -7.46 4.36
N VAL A 204 -4.72 -7.91 4.62
CA VAL A 204 -5.42 -9.03 3.97
C VAL A 204 -6.82 -8.63 3.51
N LEU A 205 -7.20 -7.36 3.56
CA LEU A 205 -8.55 -6.91 3.24
C LEU A 205 -8.71 -6.77 1.72
N GLY A 206 -8.77 -7.89 0.99
CA GLY A 206 -9.00 -7.93 -0.46
C GLY A 206 -7.72 -8.08 -1.29
N LEU A 207 -7.87 -8.61 -2.50
CA LEU A 207 -6.83 -8.65 -3.52
C LEU A 207 -6.74 -7.33 -4.29
N GLU A 208 -7.90 -6.77 -4.66
CA GLU A 208 -8.05 -5.59 -5.50
C GLU A 208 -9.03 -4.57 -4.90
N SER A 209 -10.03 -5.03 -4.14
CA SER A 209 -11.11 -4.18 -3.60
C SER A 209 -10.81 -3.54 -2.24
N ALA A 210 -9.53 -3.38 -1.88
CA ALA A 210 -9.16 -3.12 -0.49
C ALA A 210 -9.68 -1.80 0.10
N ASP A 211 -9.66 -0.72 -0.70
CA ASP A 211 -10.25 0.56 -0.29
C ASP A 211 -11.75 0.43 -0.01
N ARG A 212 -12.49 -0.24 -0.91
CA ARG A 212 -13.94 -0.50 -0.76
C ARG A 212 -14.21 -1.29 0.52
N ILE A 213 -13.44 -2.34 0.77
CA ILE A 213 -13.62 -3.21 1.94
C ILE A 213 -13.37 -2.43 3.23
N VAL A 214 -12.24 -1.72 3.33
CA VAL A 214 -11.90 -0.91 4.51
C VAL A 214 -12.96 0.16 4.77
N ARG A 215 -13.40 0.89 3.75
CA ARG A 215 -14.45 1.90 3.89
C ARG A 215 -15.78 1.31 4.31
N THR A 216 -16.16 0.16 3.75
CA THR A 216 -17.39 -0.56 4.12
C THR A 216 -17.35 -0.99 5.57
N MET A 217 -16.23 -1.56 6.02
CA MET A 217 -16.05 -1.96 7.41
C MET A 217 -16.08 -0.77 8.35
N ALA A 218 -15.33 0.30 8.05
CA ALA A 218 -15.32 1.50 8.87
C ALA A 218 -16.72 2.11 9.03
N LEU A 219 -17.48 2.22 7.93
CA LEU A 219 -18.86 2.70 7.94
C LEU A 219 -19.78 1.81 8.77
N ARG A 220 -19.71 0.47 8.59
CA ARG A 220 -20.62 -0.48 9.25
C ARG A 220 -20.31 -0.68 10.74
N LEU A 221 -19.06 -0.47 11.15
CA LEU A 221 -18.59 -0.58 12.52
C LEU A 221 -18.63 0.75 13.28
N GLY A 222 -18.74 1.88 12.57
CA GLY A 222 -18.72 3.22 13.16
C GLY A 222 -17.38 3.58 13.79
N LYS A 223 -16.29 2.93 13.36
CA LYS A 223 -14.93 3.10 13.88
C LYS A 223 -13.92 3.15 12.75
N PRO A 224 -12.82 3.91 12.88
CA PRO A 224 -11.70 3.85 11.95
C PRO A 224 -11.14 2.43 11.82
N VAL A 225 -10.97 1.98 10.58
CA VAL A 225 -10.40 0.67 10.22
C VAL A 225 -9.13 0.90 9.41
N PHE A 226 -8.07 0.16 9.71
CA PHE A 226 -6.84 0.20 8.91
C PHE A 226 -6.12 -1.14 8.81
N GLU A 227 -5.30 -1.30 7.77
CA GLU A 227 -4.39 -2.41 7.56
C GLU A 227 -2.99 -2.12 8.13
N ILE A 228 -2.36 -3.15 8.67
CA ILE A 228 -0.95 -3.20 9.07
C ILE A 228 -0.22 -4.04 8.01
N PRO A 229 0.80 -3.51 7.31
CA PRO A 229 1.55 -4.29 6.32
C PRO A 229 2.15 -5.54 6.95
N THR A 230 2.00 -6.68 6.26
CA THR A 230 2.56 -7.98 6.67
C THR A 230 3.99 -8.15 6.16
N ILE A 231 4.67 -9.17 6.64
CA ILE A 231 5.98 -9.59 6.12
C ILE A 231 5.82 -10.01 4.64
N PRO A 232 6.82 -9.78 3.77
CA PRO A 232 6.74 -10.15 2.37
C PRO A 232 6.48 -11.65 2.13
N PRO A 233 5.67 -12.02 1.12
CA PRO A 233 4.98 -11.15 0.17
C PRO A 233 3.81 -10.39 0.80
N SER A 234 3.73 -9.09 0.49
CA SER A 234 2.80 -8.14 1.13
C SER A 234 1.71 -7.74 0.13
N MET A 235 0.43 -7.88 0.53
CA MET A 235 -0.69 -7.55 -0.34
C MET A 235 -0.69 -6.09 -0.81
N PRO A 236 -0.41 -5.07 0.04
CA PRO A 236 -0.23 -3.70 -0.41
C PRO A 236 0.80 -3.53 -1.52
N GLY A 237 1.95 -4.21 -1.44
CA GLY A 237 2.97 -4.18 -2.47
C GLY A 237 2.50 -4.80 -3.79
N ARG A 238 1.77 -5.91 -3.71
CA ARG A 238 1.15 -6.57 -4.88
C ARG A 238 0.09 -5.70 -5.53
N ARG A 239 -0.78 -5.06 -4.74
CA ARG A 239 -1.79 -4.10 -5.20
C ARG A 239 -1.14 -2.94 -5.94
N LEU A 240 -0.10 -2.34 -5.37
CA LEU A 240 0.70 -1.29 -5.99
C LEU A 240 1.28 -1.73 -7.35
N PHE A 241 1.93 -2.90 -7.39
CA PHE A 241 2.51 -3.39 -8.63
C PHE A 241 1.45 -3.61 -9.72
N ASN A 242 0.34 -4.28 -9.39
CA ASN A 242 -0.73 -4.53 -10.34
C ASN A 242 -1.33 -3.24 -10.87
N ALA A 243 -1.61 -2.26 -9.99
CA ALA A 243 -2.14 -0.97 -10.41
C ALA A 243 -1.19 -0.21 -11.33
N LEU A 244 0.12 -0.19 -11.04
CA LEU A 244 1.11 0.45 -11.91
C LEU A 244 1.19 -0.23 -13.29
N LYS A 245 1.19 -1.57 -13.31
CA LYS A 245 1.19 -2.38 -14.53
C LYS A 245 -0.04 -2.13 -15.38
N ASP A 246 -1.21 -2.11 -14.75
CA ASP A 246 -2.49 -1.92 -15.44
C ASP A 246 -2.67 -0.47 -15.87
N TYR A 247 -2.18 0.50 -15.09
CA TYR A 247 -2.12 1.90 -15.48
C TYR A 247 -1.22 2.12 -16.71
N PHE A 248 -0.04 1.49 -16.75
CA PHE A 248 0.84 1.55 -17.93
C PHE A 248 0.14 1.03 -19.19
N ARG A 249 -0.52 -0.12 -19.10
CA ARG A 249 -1.33 -0.69 -20.20
C ARG A 249 -2.47 0.24 -20.60
N LYS A 250 -3.19 0.80 -19.61
CA LYS A 250 -4.29 1.76 -19.83
C LYS A 250 -3.83 3.02 -20.58
N LYS A 251 -2.58 3.45 -20.38
CA LYS A 251 -1.97 4.57 -21.13
C LYS A 251 -1.41 4.18 -22.50
N GLY A 252 -1.58 2.94 -22.95
CA GLY A 252 -1.16 2.47 -24.27
C GLY A 252 0.19 1.73 -24.30
N GLY A 253 0.80 1.50 -23.14
CA GLY A 253 2.05 0.77 -23.03
C GLY A 253 1.93 -0.73 -23.33
N THR A 254 2.91 -1.29 -24.04
CA THR A 254 2.99 -2.74 -24.30
C THR A 254 3.99 -3.39 -23.34
N ILE A 255 3.61 -4.51 -22.71
CA ILE A 255 4.50 -5.26 -21.81
C ILE A 255 4.85 -6.60 -22.44
N TYR A 256 6.14 -6.86 -22.58
CA TYR A 256 6.73 -8.14 -22.94
C TYR A 256 7.30 -8.81 -21.69
N TRP A 257 6.74 -9.97 -21.34
CA TRP A 257 7.19 -10.79 -20.22
C TRP A 257 7.97 -11.98 -20.75
N GLY A 258 9.22 -12.11 -20.31
CA GLY A 258 10.11 -13.23 -20.61
C GLY A 258 10.36 -14.13 -19.41
#